data_AF-A0A1B2J553-F1
#
_entry.id   AF-A0A1B2J553-F1
#
_cell.length_a   1.000
_cell.length_b   1.000
_cell.length_c   1.000
_cell.angle_alpha   90.00
_cell.angle_beta   90.00
_cell.angle_gamma   90.00
#
_symmetry.space_group_name_H-M   'P 1'
#
loop_
_entity.id
_entity.type
_entity.pdbx_description
1 polymer ?
#
loop_
_entity_poly.entity_id
_entity_poly.type
_entity_poly.pdbx_seq_one_letter_code
_entity_poly.pdbx_strand_id
1 'polypeptide(L)'
;MNQQDQSDFMDIEDGSELQTITNYVNNQRLTNDFVLNIEKDLGSRYKQNKDYTYEHSILFIADTNFVLSHLKLLSQIHNIALVNEQMITHLKIVIPITTIAELDGLKSSTRKEDGLNVGMLARSAVDWIYTHLANNDPIVKGQKLYQRIERDLTPDASILDCALYLQSEYKSSLVVLLSNDKNLCNMALTNQVLTVSYRTGMTAELILSTTFQELQNRGLLDVSIDDHEITDYEPKAHPADNTSIEDAIATVYSEIKMVALDSLDALMIQEYGDDLEFTGYEKKNIVELSDCFDLISRYGVSTFFYLFKKSRVIDSKMFQRNSATKQKFFKTPPSDAPELREFVEFWCELLTCLYQAREPSQKKALSQLTARWLAIANRFKADYF
;
A
#
# COMPACT_ATOMS: atom_id res chain seq x y z
N MET A 1 -15.61 13.96 -3.79
CA MET A 1 -14.50 14.52 -3.00
C MET A 1 -14.43 15.99 -3.36
N ASN A 2 -14.75 16.88 -2.42
CA ASN A 2 -14.81 18.33 -2.68
C ASN A 2 -13.40 18.91 -2.80
N GLN A 3 -13.22 19.87 -3.72
CA GLN A 3 -11.95 20.53 -4.02
C GLN A 3 -11.47 21.51 -2.92
N GLN A 4 -12.01 21.44 -1.70
CA GLN A 4 -11.72 22.40 -0.62
C GLN A 4 -10.70 21.89 0.42
N ASP A 5 -10.32 20.61 0.41
CA ASP A 5 -9.43 20.05 1.44
C ASP A 5 -7.93 20.10 1.09
N GLN A 6 -7.53 20.67 -0.06
CA GLN A 6 -6.10 20.70 -0.45
C GLN A 6 -5.33 21.96 -0.02
N SER A 7 -5.99 22.99 0.52
CA SER A 7 -5.33 24.27 0.86
C SER A 7 -4.66 24.32 2.23
N ASP A 8 -4.91 23.36 3.12
CA ASP A 8 -4.51 23.45 4.53
C ASP A 8 -3.29 22.58 4.90
N PHE A 9 -2.59 22.02 3.90
CA PHE A 9 -1.42 21.18 4.08
C PHE A 9 -0.20 21.80 3.38
N MET A 10 0.48 22.73 4.06
CA MET A 10 1.81 23.20 3.65
C MET A 10 2.85 22.65 4.62
N ASP A 11 3.90 22.02 4.07
CA ASP A 11 5.08 21.66 4.84
C ASP A 11 5.84 22.94 5.21
N ILE A 12 6.50 22.89 6.37
CA ILE A 12 7.21 24.03 6.91
C ILE A 12 8.68 23.94 6.51
N GLU A 13 9.10 24.89 5.69
CA GLU A 13 10.49 25.02 5.24
C GLU A 13 11.29 26.05 6.06
N ASP A 14 10.62 26.95 6.78
CA ASP A 14 11.28 27.99 7.56
C ASP A 14 11.89 27.45 8.86
N GLY A 15 13.19 27.74 9.05
CA GLY A 15 13.95 27.23 10.20
C GLY A 15 13.49 27.80 11.55
N SER A 16 12.92 29.01 11.59
CA SER A 16 12.41 29.59 12.83
C SER A 16 11.07 28.96 13.23
N GLU A 17 10.19 28.68 12.27
CA GLU A 17 8.93 27.97 12.50
C GLU A 17 9.17 26.53 12.98
N LEU A 18 10.15 25.82 12.42
CA LEU A 18 10.57 24.49 12.87
C LEU A 18 11.08 24.50 14.33
N GLN A 19 11.84 25.53 14.70
CA GLN A 19 12.32 25.69 16.07
C GLN A 19 11.17 25.96 17.04
N THR A 20 10.17 26.75 16.61
CA THR A 20 8.96 27.00 17.40
C THR A 20 8.20 25.70 17.66
N ILE A 21 7.96 24.86 16.65
CA ILE A 21 7.33 23.55 16.82
C ILE A 21 8.09 22.69 17.82
N THR A 22 9.41 22.60 17.65
CA THR A 22 10.29 21.81 18.53
C THR A 22 10.15 22.27 19.99
N ASN A 23 10.12 23.57 20.23
CA ASN A 23 9.95 24.13 21.57
C ASN A 23 8.56 23.82 22.16
N TYR A 24 7.49 23.88 21.36
CA TYR A 24 6.14 23.54 21.82
C TYR A 24 6.01 22.08 22.21
N VAL A 25 6.53 21.16 21.39
CA VAL A 25 6.54 19.73 21.67
C VAL A 25 7.34 19.45 22.96
N ASN A 26 8.54 20.02 23.10
CA ASN A 26 9.36 19.86 24.30
C ASN A 26 8.67 20.40 25.57
N ASN A 27 7.98 21.54 25.49
CA ASN A 27 7.25 22.08 26.63
C ASN A 27 6.05 21.21 27.04
N GLN A 28 5.39 20.56 26.08
CA GLN A 28 4.28 19.64 26.38
C GLN A 28 4.72 18.32 26.99
N ARG A 29 5.89 17.81 26.60
CA ARG A 29 6.50 16.62 27.19
C ARG A 29 6.73 16.76 28.70
N LEU A 30 6.95 17.99 29.19
CA LEU A 30 7.09 18.28 30.61
C LEU A 30 5.75 18.27 31.39
N THR A 31 4.61 18.23 30.69
CA THR A 31 3.27 18.36 31.29
C THR A 31 2.38 17.12 31.17
N ASN A 32 2.71 16.18 30.29
CA ASN A 32 1.85 15.01 29.99
C ASN A 32 2.36 13.72 30.66
N ASP A 33 1.79 13.40 31.83
CA ASP A 33 1.96 12.12 32.56
C ASP A 33 0.98 11.01 32.09
N PHE A 34 0.26 11.23 30.98
CA PHE A 34 -0.96 10.49 30.65
C PHE A 34 -0.73 9.01 30.26
N VAL A 35 0.39 8.67 29.61
CA VAL A 35 0.64 7.32 29.08
C VAL A 35 0.88 6.29 30.19
N LEU A 36 1.45 6.71 31.34
CA LEU A 36 1.82 5.80 32.43
C LEU A 36 0.61 5.16 33.15
N ASN A 37 -0.59 5.76 33.08
CA ASN A 37 -1.74 5.31 33.86
C ASN A 37 -2.61 4.23 33.18
N ILE A 38 -2.61 4.14 31.84
CA ILE A 38 -3.41 3.13 31.12
C ILE A 38 -2.81 1.72 31.26
N GLU A 39 -1.50 1.62 31.55
CA GLU A 39 -0.71 0.40 31.34
C GLU A 39 -0.59 -0.53 32.55
N LYS A 40 -0.84 -0.04 33.78
CA LYS A 40 -0.75 -0.89 34.98
C LYS A 40 -1.78 -2.03 35.01
N ASP A 41 -2.87 -1.91 34.25
CA ASP A 41 -4.01 -2.84 34.31
C ASP A 41 -4.04 -3.91 33.19
N LEU A 42 -3.27 -3.73 32.10
CA LEU A 42 -3.36 -4.56 30.88
C LEU A 42 -2.23 -5.60 30.74
N GLY A 43 -1.21 -5.56 31.60
CA GLY A 43 0.08 -6.23 31.42
C GLY A 43 0.11 -7.77 31.44
N SER A 44 -0.99 -8.45 31.74
CA SER A 44 -1.00 -9.91 31.95
C SER A 44 -1.88 -10.73 30.99
N ARG A 45 -2.60 -10.11 30.03
CA ARG A 45 -3.67 -10.80 29.28
C ARG A 45 -3.53 -10.93 27.76
N TYR A 46 -2.56 -10.29 27.12
CA TYR A 46 -2.43 -10.39 25.66
C TYR A 46 -1.54 -11.57 25.24
N LYS A 47 -2.17 -12.66 24.79
CA LYS A 47 -1.50 -13.66 23.94
C LYS A 47 -1.14 -12.97 22.62
N GLN A 48 0.15 -12.89 22.38
CA GLN A 48 0.76 -12.13 21.30
C GLN A 48 0.69 -12.94 20.00
N ASN A 49 0.06 -12.37 18.97
CA ASN A 49 0.27 -12.82 17.60
C ASN A 49 1.24 -11.83 16.94
N LYS A 50 2.34 -12.37 16.40
CA LYS A 50 3.29 -11.58 15.60
C LYS A 50 2.57 -11.01 14.39
N ASP A 51 2.72 -9.72 14.14
CA ASP A 51 2.10 -9.07 12.98
C ASP A 51 3.05 -9.19 11.78
N TYR A 52 2.83 -10.23 10.98
CA TYR A 52 3.64 -10.53 9.80
C TYR A 52 3.60 -9.44 8.73
N THR A 53 2.69 -8.45 8.82
CA THR A 53 2.64 -7.33 7.87
C THR A 53 3.85 -6.39 7.99
N TYR A 54 4.62 -6.50 9.07
CA TYR A 54 5.86 -5.76 9.25
C TYR A 54 7.09 -6.49 8.74
N GLU A 55 7.01 -7.77 8.35
CA GLU A 55 8.16 -8.50 7.80
C GLU A 55 8.51 -8.03 6.38
N HIS A 56 9.79 -8.11 6.02
CA HIS A 56 10.33 -7.68 4.72
C HIS A 56 9.89 -6.26 4.31
N SER A 57 9.74 -5.37 5.28
CA SER A 57 9.13 -4.05 5.08
C SER A 57 10.07 -2.92 5.47
N ILE A 58 9.83 -1.73 4.92
CA ILE A 58 10.37 -0.45 5.40
C ILE A 58 9.39 0.09 6.44
N LEU A 59 9.90 0.31 7.65
CA LEU A 59 9.14 0.79 8.80
C LEU A 59 9.57 2.23 9.10
N PHE A 60 8.77 3.19 8.64
CA PHE A 60 8.94 4.62 8.93
C PHE A 60 8.34 4.97 10.27
N ILE A 61 9.18 5.28 11.25
CA ILE A 61 8.76 5.68 12.60
C ILE A 61 8.65 7.20 12.63
N ALA A 62 7.44 7.73 12.77
CA ALA A 62 7.19 9.17 12.65
C ALA A 62 7.27 9.90 14.01
N ASP A 63 8.24 10.78 14.17
CA ASP A 63 8.36 11.71 15.31
C ASP A 63 7.30 12.82 15.25
N THR A 64 6.85 13.32 16.39
CA THR A 64 5.86 14.41 16.53
C THR A 64 6.27 15.65 15.76
N ASN A 65 7.52 16.09 15.90
CA ASN A 65 8.02 17.27 15.20
C ASN A 65 7.94 17.08 13.69
N PHE A 66 8.32 15.89 13.21
CA PHE A 66 8.27 15.55 11.79
C PHE A 66 6.82 15.49 11.28
N VAL A 67 5.90 14.91 12.04
CA VAL A 67 4.47 14.88 11.67
C VAL A 67 3.89 16.29 11.62
N LEU A 68 4.21 17.17 12.57
CA LEU A 68 3.70 18.54 12.60
C LEU A 68 4.24 19.39 11.46
N SER A 69 5.53 19.25 11.12
CA SER A 69 6.16 20.09 10.10
C SER A 69 6.07 19.54 8.68
N HIS A 70 5.90 18.21 8.52
CA HIS A 70 6.02 17.51 7.23
C HIS A 70 4.84 16.56 6.96
N LEU A 71 3.63 16.90 7.42
CA LEU A 71 2.44 16.06 7.23
C LEU A 71 2.08 15.86 5.74
N LYS A 72 2.32 16.88 4.90
CA LYS A 72 2.04 16.77 3.46
C LYS A 72 3.02 15.83 2.80
N LEU A 73 4.30 15.90 3.14
CA LEU A 73 5.30 14.93 2.71
C LEU A 73 4.94 13.49 3.12
N LEU A 74 4.51 13.27 4.37
CA LEU A 74 4.01 11.96 4.82
C LEU A 74 2.80 11.49 4.01
N SER A 75 1.88 12.40 3.70
CA SER A 75 0.72 12.13 2.86
C SER A 75 1.12 11.75 1.43
N GLN A 76 2.13 12.41 0.86
CA GLN A 76 2.67 12.09 -0.46
C GLN A 76 3.35 10.73 -0.47
N ILE A 77 4.18 10.42 0.53
CA ILE A 77 4.80 9.10 0.72
C ILE A 77 3.72 8.02 0.77
N HIS A 78 2.69 8.22 1.60
CA HIS A 78 1.54 7.32 1.67
C HIS A 78 0.86 7.15 0.31
N ASN A 79 0.52 8.25 -0.38
CA ASN A 79 -0.22 8.18 -1.63
C ASN A 79 0.56 7.46 -2.74
N ILE A 80 1.88 7.70 -2.84
CA ILE A 80 2.75 6.99 -3.77
C ILE A 80 2.78 5.50 -3.44
N ALA A 81 2.96 5.16 -2.16
CA ALA A 81 3.00 3.78 -1.73
C ALA A 81 1.66 3.06 -1.94
N LEU A 82 0.54 3.75 -1.78
CA LEU A 82 -0.80 3.18 -1.93
C LEU A 82 -1.10 2.79 -3.39
N VAL A 83 -0.59 3.54 -4.36
CA VAL A 83 -0.78 3.26 -5.80
C VAL A 83 0.31 2.37 -6.39
N ASN A 84 1.37 2.08 -5.63
CA ASN A 84 2.48 1.24 -6.06
C ASN A 84 2.38 -0.15 -5.42
N GLU A 85 2.14 -1.17 -6.25
CA GLU A 85 1.85 -2.55 -5.82
C GLU A 85 2.97 -3.19 -4.99
N GLN A 86 4.22 -2.83 -5.25
CA GLN A 86 5.34 -3.29 -4.42
C GLN A 86 5.34 -2.55 -3.08
N MET A 87 5.09 -1.25 -3.09
CA MET A 87 5.22 -0.44 -1.88
C MET A 87 4.05 -0.59 -0.90
N ILE A 88 2.83 -0.85 -1.38
CA ILE A 88 1.65 -0.99 -0.51
C ILE A 88 1.82 -2.15 0.50
N THR A 89 2.52 -3.20 0.10
CA THR A 89 2.83 -4.35 0.96
C THR A 89 4.07 -4.10 1.81
N HIS A 90 5.11 -3.51 1.23
CA HIS A 90 6.43 -3.36 1.87
C HIS A 90 6.65 -2.05 2.64
N LEU A 91 5.80 -1.03 2.56
CA LEU A 91 5.95 0.19 3.34
C LEU A 91 4.95 0.24 4.49
N LYS A 92 5.43 0.64 5.67
CA LYS A 92 4.59 0.96 6.83
C LYS A 92 5.04 2.28 7.45
N ILE A 93 4.11 3.21 7.61
CA ILE A 93 4.29 4.43 8.41
C ILE A 93 3.74 4.11 9.79
N VAL A 94 4.62 3.93 10.77
CA VAL A 94 4.26 3.63 12.15
C VAL A 94 4.25 4.92 12.96
N ILE A 95 3.10 5.20 13.60
CA ILE A 95 2.91 6.33 14.49
C ILE A 95 3.09 5.83 15.94
N PRO A 96 4.15 6.25 16.66
CA PRO A 96 4.32 5.95 18.07
C PRO A 96 3.15 6.44 18.92
N ILE A 97 2.85 5.73 20.01
CA ILE A 97 1.80 6.14 20.98
C ILE A 97 2.14 7.51 21.57
N THR A 98 3.41 7.76 21.85
CA THR A 98 3.90 9.04 22.37
C THR A 98 3.64 10.16 21.37
N THR A 99 3.85 9.92 20.08
CA THR A 99 3.52 10.90 19.02
C THR A 99 2.03 11.25 19.05
N ILE A 100 1.14 10.27 19.20
CA ILE A 100 -0.31 10.51 19.31
C ILE A 100 -0.64 11.33 20.56
N ALA A 101 -0.04 10.98 21.70
CA ALA A 101 -0.29 11.67 22.97
C ALA A 101 0.19 13.13 22.96
N GLU A 102 1.36 13.40 22.38
CA GLU A 102 1.89 14.75 22.22
C GLU A 102 1.03 15.59 21.28
N LEU A 103 0.62 15.02 20.14
CA LEU A 103 -0.30 15.71 19.22
C LEU A 103 -1.63 16.04 19.89
N ASP A 104 -2.19 15.12 20.68
CA ASP A 104 -3.47 15.34 21.37
C ASP A 104 -3.38 16.48 22.39
N GLY A 105 -2.30 16.51 23.18
CA GLY A 105 -2.05 17.62 24.10
C GLY A 105 -1.90 18.97 23.38
N LEU A 106 -1.31 18.98 22.19
CA LEU A 106 -1.07 20.20 21.42
C LEU A 106 -2.34 20.79 20.79
N LYS A 107 -3.43 20.03 20.67
CA LYS A 107 -4.70 20.50 20.06
C LYS A 107 -5.30 21.72 20.76
N SER A 108 -5.18 21.81 22.09
CA SER A 108 -5.73 22.92 22.87
C SER A 108 -4.81 24.14 22.90
N SER A 109 -3.66 24.11 22.24
CA SER A 109 -2.80 25.29 22.13
C SER A 109 -3.50 26.37 21.31
N THR A 110 -3.77 27.50 21.96
CA THR A 110 -4.37 28.71 21.36
C THR A 110 -3.33 29.79 21.08
N ARG A 111 -2.06 29.57 21.45
CA ARG A 111 -0.96 30.52 21.25
C ARG A 111 -0.57 30.55 19.78
N LYS A 112 -0.71 31.73 19.17
CA LYS A 112 -0.08 32.08 17.90
C LYS A 112 1.24 32.75 18.24
N GLU A 113 2.35 32.07 18.03
CA GLU A 113 3.67 32.72 17.97
C GLU A 113 4.07 32.80 16.50
N ASP A 114 4.46 34.00 16.06
CA ASP A 114 4.91 34.30 14.69
C ASP A 114 3.97 33.90 13.55
N GLY A 115 2.66 33.79 13.83
CA GLY A 115 1.63 33.45 12.83
C GLY A 115 1.40 31.95 12.65
N LEU A 116 2.27 31.11 13.21
CA LEU A 116 2.14 29.65 13.19
C LEU A 116 1.11 29.19 14.24
N ASN A 117 0.10 28.43 13.80
CA ASN A 117 -0.91 27.85 14.70
C ASN A 117 -0.62 26.36 14.93
N VAL A 118 0.26 26.07 15.89
CA VAL A 118 0.65 24.69 16.25
C VAL A 118 -0.58 23.84 16.60
N GLY A 119 -1.60 24.42 17.24
CA GLY A 119 -2.85 23.73 17.54
C GLY A 119 -3.66 23.34 16.30
N MET A 120 -3.60 24.12 15.22
CA MET A 120 -4.18 23.72 13.93
C MET A 120 -3.39 22.57 13.30
N LEU A 121 -2.05 22.65 13.25
CA LEU A 121 -1.21 21.57 12.72
C LEU A 121 -1.43 20.26 13.48
N ALA A 122 -1.51 20.32 14.81
CA ALA A 122 -1.79 19.18 15.66
C ALA A 122 -3.18 18.57 15.37
N ARG A 123 -4.21 19.39 15.18
CA ARG A 123 -5.54 18.91 14.76
C ARG A 123 -5.50 18.22 13.41
N SER A 124 -4.89 18.85 12.40
CA SER A 124 -4.75 18.27 11.06
C SER A 124 -4.00 16.94 11.08
N ALA A 125 -2.92 16.85 11.87
CA ALA A 125 -2.16 15.62 12.06
C ALA A 125 -3.00 14.52 12.71
N VAL A 126 -3.73 14.83 13.79
CA VAL A 126 -4.59 13.83 14.44
C VAL A 126 -5.73 13.38 13.52
N ASP A 127 -6.36 14.28 12.78
CA ASP A 127 -7.43 13.93 11.84
C ASP A 127 -6.90 13.03 10.71
N TRP A 128 -5.69 13.30 10.20
CA TRP A 128 -5.00 12.44 9.24
C TRP A 128 -4.75 11.05 9.81
N ILE A 129 -4.12 10.95 10.99
CA ILE A 129 -3.84 9.68 11.67
C ILE A 129 -5.15 8.91 11.90
N TYR A 130 -6.17 9.55 12.47
CA TYR A 130 -7.45 8.92 12.77
C TYR A 130 -8.12 8.38 11.52
N THR A 131 -8.14 9.16 10.44
CA THR A 131 -8.76 8.75 9.16
C THR A 131 -8.11 7.49 8.60
N HIS A 132 -6.78 7.39 8.60
CA HIS A 132 -6.10 6.20 8.10
C HIS A 132 -6.29 4.99 9.05
N LEU A 133 -6.18 5.18 10.36
CA LEU A 133 -6.38 4.10 11.32
C LEU A 133 -7.82 3.56 11.30
N ALA A 134 -8.82 4.44 11.22
CA ALA A 134 -10.23 4.06 11.15
C ALA A 134 -10.58 3.26 9.88
N ASN A 135 -9.89 3.54 8.78
CA ASN A 135 -10.06 2.84 7.50
C ASN A 135 -9.23 1.55 7.40
N ASN A 136 -8.54 1.14 8.47
CA ASN A 136 -7.62 0.00 8.49
C ASN A 136 -6.59 0.06 7.35
N ASP A 137 -5.97 1.22 7.19
CA ASP A 137 -4.99 1.50 6.14
C ASP A 137 -3.83 0.47 6.13
N PRO A 138 -3.43 -0.06 4.96
CA PRO A 138 -2.36 -1.05 4.87
C PRO A 138 -0.96 -0.47 5.14
N ILE A 139 -0.77 0.84 5.01
CA ILE A 139 0.51 1.54 5.12
C ILE A 139 0.60 2.24 6.48
N VAL A 140 -0.42 2.99 6.90
CA VAL A 140 -0.39 3.74 8.17
C VAL A 140 -0.81 2.85 9.33
N LYS A 141 0.07 2.68 10.32
CA LYS A 141 -0.15 1.85 11.51
C LYS A 141 0.10 2.65 12.78
N GLY A 142 -0.70 2.42 13.81
CA GLY A 142 -0.39 2.88 15.17
C GLY A 142 0.43 1.83 15.91
N GLN A 143 1.43 2.27 16.68
CA GLN A 143 2.14 1.40 17.61
C GLN A 143 1.13 0.75 18.58
N LYS A 144 1.17 -0.57 18.70
CA LYS A 144 0.35 -1.29 19.68
C LYS A 144 0.92 -1.08 21.09
N LEU A 145 0.06 -1.07 22.10
CA LEU A 145 0.47 -0.85 23.50
C LEU A 145 1.57 -1.82 23.98
N TYR A 146 1.62 -3.04 23.45
CA TYR A 146 2.61 -4.05 23.82
C TYR A 146 3.95 -3.92 23.06
N GLN A 147 4.04 -3.08 22.02
CA GLN A 147 5.23 -2.96 21.18
C GLN A 147 6.25 -1.99 21.78
N ARG A 148 6.82 -2.37 22.93
CA ARG A 148 7.82 -1.59 23.69
C ARG A 148 8.85 -2.48 24.36
N ILE A 149 10.08 -2.01 24.52
CA ILE A 149 11.13 -2.71 25.28
C ILE A 149 11.09 -2.22 26.74
N GLU A 150 11.20 -0.92 26.95
CA GLU A 150 11.13 -0.28 28.26
C GLU A 150 9.88 0.62 28.37
N ARG A 151 9.20 0.56 29.52
CA ARG A 151 7.91 1.25 29.71
C ARG A 151 8.05 2.59 30.41
N ASP A 152 9.11 2.78 31.20
CA ASP A 152 9.33 3.97 32.03
C ASP A 152 10.37 4.90 31.39
N LEU A 153 10.13 5.27 30.13
CA LEU A 153 11.03 6.11 29.35
C LEU A 153 10.54 7.55 29.23
N THR A 154 11.48 8.48 29.06
CA THR A 154 11.14 9.84 28.64
C THR A 154 10.47 9.81 27.26
N PRO A 155 9.67 10.83 26.89
CA PRO A 155 8.98 10.84 25.60
C PRO A 155 9.90 10.65 24.38
N ASP A 156 11.06 11.31 24.34
CA ASP A 156 12.06 11.08 23.28
C ASP A 156 12.60 9.65 23.25
N ALA A 157 12.93 9.11 24.42
CA ALA A 157 13.39 7.74 24.54
C ALA A 157 12.29 6.73 24.15
N SER A 158 11.01 7.07 24.36
CA SER A 158 9.89 6.21 24.00
C SER A 158 9.63 6.11 22.48
N ILE A 159 9.93 7.17 21.72
CA ILE A 159 9.90 7.11 20.24
C ILE A 159 11.03 6.22 19.74
N LEU A 160 12.23 6.36 20.31
CA LEU A 160 13.35 5.48 19.99
C LEU A 160 13.07 4.03 20.41
N ASP A 161 12.45 3.79 21.57
CA ASP A 161 12.02 2.47 22.04
C ASP A 161 11.07 1.79 21.04
N CYS A 162 10.12 2.53 20.48
CA CYS A 162 9.27 2.01 19.40
C CYS A 162 10.11 1.52 18.21
N ALA A 163 11.11 2.29 17.79
CA ALA A 163 11.98 1.91 16.68
C ALA A 163 12.82 0.67 17.02
N LEU A 164 13.40 0.61 18.22
CA LEU A 164 14.22 -0.51 18.69
C LEU A 164 13.40 -1.78 18.87
N TYR A 165 12.18 -1.67 19.41
CA TYR A 165 11.26 -2.80 19.51
C TYR A 165 11.02 -3.41 18.13
N LEU A 166 10.61 -2.59 17.15
CA LEU A 166 10.31 -3.06 15.80
C LEU A 166 11.54 -3.61 15.10
N GLN A 167 12.72 -3.01 15.30
CA GLN A 167 13.98 -3.50 14.75
C GLN A 167 14.35 -4.87 15.33
N SER A 168 14.13 -5.07 16.62
CA SER A 168 14.44 -6.34 17.29
C SER A 168 13.47 -7.47 16.91
N GLU A 169 12.18 -7.15 16.77
CA GLU A 169 11.09 -8.09 16.49
C GLU A 169 11.01 -8.46 15.00
N TYR A 170 11.31 -7.50 14.12
CA TYR A 170 11.23 -7.65 12.66
C TYR A 170 12.61 -7.46 12.01
N LYS A 171 13.52 -8.40 12.29
CA LYS A 171 14.91 -8.38 11.78
C LYS A 171 15.03 -8.39 10.25
N SER A 172 14.00 -8.86 9.55
CA SER A 172 13.86 -8.86 8.09
C SER A 172 13.50 -7.49 7.53
N SER A 173 13.39 -6.45 8.36
CA SER A 173 12.76 -5.19 7.99
C SER A 173 13.69 -4.01 8.25
N LEU A 174 13.56 -2.98 7.41
CA LEU A 174 14.34 -1.76 7.54
C LEU A 174 13.59 -0.74 8.38
N VAL A 175 14.05 -0.53 9.61
CA VAL A 175 13.52 0.53 10.47
C VAL A 175 14.23 1.85 10.19
N VAL A 176 13.44 2.89 9.91
CA VAL A 176 13.91 4.25 9.63
C VAL A 176 13.12 5.23 10.48
N LEU A 177 13.82 6.02 11.30
CA LEU A 177 13.24 7.11 12.06
C LEU A 177 13.10 8.36 11.17
N LEU A 178 11.92 8.95 11.11
CA LEU A 178 11.67 10.23 10.47
C LEU A 178 11.70 11.33 11.54
N SER A 179 12.81 12.08 11.62
CA SER A 179 12.96 13.16 12.61
C SER A 179 13.96 14.22 12.12
N ASN A 180 13.68 15.48 12.49
CA ASN A 180 14.59 16.61 12.30
C ASN A 180 15.36 16.95 13.59
N ASP A 181 15.03 16.30 14.71
CA ASP A 181 15.73 16.51 15.97
C ASP A 181 17.10 15.81 15.93
N LYS A 182 18.17 16.61 15.94
CA LYS A 182 19.54 16.09 15.87
C LYS A 182 19.90 15.20 17.05
N ASN A 183 19.37 15.46 18.24
CA ASN A 183 19.66 14.65 19.42
C ASN A 183 18.99 13.28 19.29
N LEU A 184 17.72 13.25 18.89
CA LEU A 184 17.01 12.00 18.66
C LEU A 184 17.63 11.21 17.50
N CYS A 185 17.99 11.87 16.40
CA CYS A 185 18.70 11.22 15.29
C CYS A 185 20.07 10.66 15.71
N ASN A 186 20.85 11.39 16.51
CA ASN A 186 22.14 10.89 17.01
C ASN A 186 21.97 9.66 17.91
N MET A 187 20.94 9.65 18.77
CA MET A 187 20.62 8.48 19.60
C MET A 187 20.18 7.28 18.74
N ALA A 188 19.35 7.51 17.71
CA ALA A 188 18.94 6.48 16.77
C ALA A 188 20.13 5.87 16.00
N LEU A 189 20.99 6.71 15.43
CA LEU A 189 22.18 6.27 14.68
C LEU A 189 23.17 5.51 15.57
N THR A 190 23.34 5.91 16.83
CA THR A 190 24.17 5.18 17.81
C THR A 190 23.65 3.76 18.06
N ASN A 191 22.33 3.56 17.95
CA ASN A 191 21.69 2.25 18.06
C ASN A 191 21.41 1.58 16.70
N GLN A 192 22.10 2.01 15.63
CA GLN A 192 21.98 1.44 14.28
C GLN A 192 20.56 1.52 13.67
N VAL A 193 19.75 2.49 14.13
CA VAL A 193 18.48 2.84 13.50
C VAL A 193 18.76 3.94 12.47
N LEU A 194 18.37 3.72 11.22
CA LEU A 194 18.53 4.73 10.17
C LEU A 194 17.62 5.93 10.43
N THR A 195 18.02 7.09 9.91
CA THR A 195 17.25 8.33 10.09
C THR A 195 17.06 9.05 8.77
N VAL A 196 15.88 9.65 8.57
CA VAL A 196 15.61 10.63 7.53
C VAL A 196 15.26 11.94 8.21
N SER A 197 16.11 12.94 8.00
CA SER A 197 15.83 14.33 8.35
C SER A 197 15.53 15.11 7.08
N TYR A 198 14.42 15.83 7.08
CA TYR A 198 13.99 16.65 5.97
C TYR A 198 15.02 17.76 5.69
N ARG A 199 15.26 17.99 4.40
CA ARG A 199 16.01 19.14 3.89
C ARG A 199 15.23 19.73 2.73
N THR A 200 15.32 21.04 2.57
CA THR A 200 14.66 21.77 1.48
C THR A 200 14.91 21.09 0.14
N GLY A 201 13.84 20.83 -0.60
CA GLY A 201 13.89 20.14 -1.90
C GLY A 201 13.85 18.61 -1.84
N MET A 202 13.81 17.99 -0.66
CA MET A 202 13.53 16.55 -0.56
C MET A 202 12.09 16.26 -0.97
N THR A 203 11.91 15.26 -1.84
CA THR A 203 10.58 14.80 -2.27
C THR A 203 10.26 13.42 -1.70
N ALA A 204 8.98 13.05 -1.72
CA ALA A 204 8.54 11.72 -1.30
C ALA A 204 9.20 10.62 -2.15
N GLU A 205 9.30 10.80 -3.47
CA GLU A 205 9.94 9.86 -4.39
C GLU A 205 11.42 9.65 -4.06
N LEU A 206 12.15 10.71 -3.69
CA LEU A 206 13.54 10.61 -3.30
C LEU A 206 13.71 9.79 -2.01
N ILE A 207 12.89 10.07 -0.99
CA ILE A 207 12.92 9.33 0.28
C ILE A 207 12.60 7.86 0.04
N LEU A 208 11.57 7.58 -0.76
CA LEU A 208 11.13 6.23 -1.07
C LEU A 208 12.18 5.46 -1.87
N SER A 209 12.67 6.00 -2.98
CA SER A 209 13.68 5.33 -3.81
C SER A 209 14.96 5.05 -3.03
N THR A 210 15.43 6.00 -2.21
CA THR A 210 16.64 5.83 -1.37
C THR A 210 16.45 4.73 -0.34
N THR A 211 15.30 4.69 0.35
CA THR A 211 15.03 3.70 1.40
C THR A 211 14.77 2.31 0.84
N PHE A 212 14.13 2.20 -0.32
CA PHE A 212 14.00 0.93 -1.05
C PHE A 212 15.35 0.39 -1.52
N GLN A 213 16.21 1.26 -2.05
CA GLN A 213 17.56 0.87 -2.44
C GLN A 213 18.36 0.38 -1.22
N GLU A 214 18.23 1.03 -0.07
CA GLU A 214 18.87 0.60 1.17
C GLU A 214 18.35 -0.76 1.67
N LEU A 215 17.04 -1.00 1.57
CA LEU A 215 16.43 -2.31 1.90
C LEU A 215 17.00 -3.42 0.99
N GLN A 216 17.18 -3.14 -0.30
CA GLN A 216 17.82 -4.04 -1.26
C GLN A 216 19.30 -4.28 -0.94
N ASN A 217 20.06 -3.22 -0.66
CA ASN A 217 21.50 -3.31 -0.36
C ASN A 217 21.78 -4.14 0.90
N ARG A 218 20.85 -4.16 1.86
CA ARG A 218 20.95 -4.97 3.07
C ARG A 218 20.48 -6.42 2.90
N GLY A 219 19.98 -6.79 1.72
CA GLY A 219 19.42 -8.12 1.46
C GLY A 219 18.17 -8.42 2.31
N LEU A 220 17.46 -7.38 2.76
CA LEU A 220 16.28 -7.49 3.63
C LEU A 220 14.97 -7.59 2.83
N LEU A 221 15.03 -7.32 1.53
CA LEU A 221 14.03 -7.81 0.60
C LEU A 221 14.36 -9.28 0.31
N ASP A 222 13.51 -10.18 0.77
CA ASP A 222 13.56 -11.58 0.38
C ASP A 222 13.13 -11.68 -1.10
N VAL A 223 14.08 -11.42 -1.98
CA VAL A 223 14.08 -12.06 -3.29
C VAL A 223 14.52 -13.49 -3.01
N SER A 224 13.64 -14.29 -2.45
CA SER A 224 13.77 -15.74 -2.50
C SER A 224 13.60 -16.15 -3.96
N ILE A 225 14.67 -15.94 -4.73
CA ILE A 225 15.08 -16.83 -5.80
C ILE A 225 15.25 -18.16 -5.07
N ASP A 226 14.29 -19.07 -5.28
CA ASP A 226 14.60 -20.49 -5.10
C ASP A 226 15.75 -20.78 -6.06
N ASP A 227 16.97 -20.76 -5.54
CA ASP A 227 18.16 -21.32 -6.16
C ASP A 227 18.01 -22.83 -6.22
N HIS A 228 17.18 -23.30 -7.15
CA HIS A 228 17.42 -24.56 -7.83
C HIS A 228 18.02 -24.24 -9.19
N GLU A 229 19.35 -24.34 -9.24
CA GLU A 229 20.22 -24.27 -10.41
C GLU A 229 20.16 -22.95 -11.20
N ILE A 230 20.97 -21.98 -10.76
CA ILE A 230 21.74 -21.15 -11.69
C ILE A 230 22.71 -22.10 -12.41
N THR A 231 22.26 -22.76 -13.48
CA THR A 231 23.17 -22.97 -14.60
C THR A 231 23.43 -21.60 -15.19
N ASP A 232 24.70 -21.18 -15.22
CA ASP A 232 25.19 -19.95 -15.85
C ASP A 232 24.35 -19.56 -17.07
N TYR A 233 23.38 -18.65 -16.86
CA TYR A 233 22.80 -17.90 -17.95
C TYR A 233 23.54 -16.56 -17.95
N GLU A 234 24.72 -16.57 -18.58
CA GLU A 234 25.10 -15.42 -19.41
C GLU A 234 23.85 -14.94 -20.15
N PRO A 235 23.69 -13.65 -20.46
CA PRO A 235 22.78 -13.25 -21.52
C PRO A 235 23.35 -13.83 -22.82
N LYS A 236 23.12 -15.13 -23.06
CA LYS A 236 22.89 -15.59 -24.40
C LYS A 236 21.75 -14.71 -24.85
N ALA A 237 22.05 -13.85 -25.81
CA ALA A 237 21.06 -13.45 -26.78
C ALA A 237 20.21 -14.69 -27.05
N HIS A 238 19.00 -14.73 -26.48
CA HIS A 238 18.00 -15.61 -27.05
C HIS A 238 17.95 -15.16 -28.51
N PRO A 239 18.16 -16.09 -29.46
CA PRO A 239 18.07 -15.73 -30.86
C PRO A 239 16.72 -15.04 -31.01
N ALA A 240 16.71 -13.83 -31.60
CA ALA A 240 15.53 -13.00 -31.80
C ALA A 240 14.25 -13.85 -31.69
N ASP A 241 13.56 -13.75 -30.56
CA ASP A 241 12.37 -14.56 -30.29
C ASP A 241 11.31 -14.01 -31.25
N ASN A 242 11.29 -14.57 -32.47
CA ASN A 242 10.47 -14.16 -33.61
C ASN A 242 8.99 -14.51 -33.38
N THR A 243 8.52 -14.43 -32.14
CA THR A 243 7.12 -14.67 -31.79
C THR A 243 6.31 -13.56 -32.46
N SER A 244 5.49 -13.93 -33.44
CA SER A 244 4.63 -12.97 -34.13
C SER A 244 3.68 -12.33 -33.11
N ILE A 245 3.24 -11.12 -33.40
CA ILE A 245 2.16 -10.48 -32.64
C ILE A 245 0.89 -11.35 -32.64
N GLU A 246 0.65 -12.10 -33.72
CA GLU A 246 -0.48 -13.02 -33.85
C GLU A 246 -0.39 -14.17 -32.82
N ASP A 247 0.81 -14.72 -32.63
CA ASP A 247 1.06 -15.80 -31.65
C ASP A 247 0.95 -15.27 -30.21
N ALA A 248 1.43 -14.05 -29.97
CA ALA A 248 1.30 -13.37 -28.69
C ALA A 248 -0.17 -13.10 -28.34
N ILE A 249 -0.96 -12.62 -29.30
CA ILE A 249 -2.41 -12.41 -29.18
C ILE A 249 -3.09 -13.74 -28.85
N ALA A 250 -2.83 -14.80 -29.63
CA ALA A 250 -3.47 -16.10 -29.45
C ALA A 250 -3.16 -16.70 -28.06
N THR A 251 -1.90 -16.59 -27.63
CA THR A 251 -1.44 -17.09 -26.32
C THR A 251 -2.13 -16.36 -25.17
N VAL A 252 -2.04 -15.03 -25.16
CA VAL A 252 -2.61 -14.19 -24.09
C VAL A 252 -4.13 -14.33 -24.03
N TYR A 253 -4.80 -14.35 -25.19
CA TYR A 253 -6.25 -14.52 -25.27
C TYR A 253 -6.70 -15.87 -24.69
N SER A 254 -6.04 -16.97 -25.07
CA SER A 254 -6.36 -18.31 -24.59
C SER A 254 -6.19 -18.44 -23.07
N GLU A 255 -5.11 -17.88 -22.54
CA GLU A 255 -4.82 -17.94 -21.10
C GLU A 255 -5.78 -17.09 -20.28
N ILE A 256 -6.05 -15.85 -20.70
CA ILE A 256 -7.06 -15.00 -20.06
C ILE A 256 -8.42 -15.68 -20.10
N LYS A 257 -8.79 -16.29 -21.23
CA LYS A 257 -10.03 -17.06 -21.37
C LYS A 257 -10.13 -18.18 -20.34
N MET A 258 -9.12 -19.04 -20.22
CA MET A 258 -9.13 -20.13 -19.24
C MET A 258 -9.29 -19.61 -17.80
N VAL A 259 -8.53 -18.58 -17.44
CA VAL A 259 -8.55 -18.01 -16.08
C VAL A 259 -9.88 -17.32 -15.79
N ALA A 260 -10.44 -16.59 -16.76
CA ALA A 260 -11.73 -15.93 -16.62
C ALA A 260 -12.87 -16.93 -16.41
N LEU A 261 -12.92 -17.99 -17.21
CA LEU A 261 -13.94 -19.04 -17.09
C LEU A 261 -13.90 -19.73 -15.72
N ASP A 262 -12.70 -20.15 -15.28
CA ASP A 262 -12.52 -20.77 -13.97
C ASP A 262 -12.85 -19.81 -12.81
N SER A 263 -12.46 -18.54 -12.96
CA SER A 263 -12.69 -17.53 -11.94
C SER A 263 -14.17 -17.28 -11.68
N LEU A 264 -14.99 -17.26 -12.75
CA LEU A 264 -16.42 -17.04 -12.66
C LEU A 264 -17.18 -18.29 -12.21
N ASP A 265 -16.74 -19.48 -12.63
CA ASP A 265 -17.32 -20.75 -12.17
C ASP A 265 -17.17 -20.90 -10.66
N ALA A 266 -15.95 -20.76 -10.13
CA ALA A 266 -15.78 -20.89 -8.69
C ALA A 266 -16.39 -19.71 -7.91
N LEU A 267 -16.60 -18.54 -8.53
CA LEU A 267 -17.36 -17.45 -7.89
C LEU A 267 -18.87 -17.76 -7.83
N MET A 268 -19.46 -18.35 -8.88
CA MET A 268 -20.84 -18.82 -8.85
C MET A 268 -21.05 -19.91 -7.78
N ILE A 269 -20.12 -20.86 -7.68
CA ILE A 269 -20.15 -21.91 -6.64
C ILE A 269 -20.04 -21.29 -5.24
N GLN A 270 -19.16 -20.31 -5.06
CA GLN A 270 -18.97 -19.65 -3.76
C GLN A 270 -20.23 -18.89 -3.29
N GLU A 271 -20.88 -18.16 -4.21
CA GLU A 271 -22.00 -17.28 -3.85
C GLU A 271 -23.32 -18.03 -3.71
N TYR A 272 -23.54 -19.06 -4.52
CA TYR A 272 -24.81 -19.81 -4.52
C TYR A 272 -24.72 -21.18 -3.83
N GLY A 273 -23.54 -21.77 -3.68
CA GLY A 273 -23.35 -23.04 -2.96
C GLY A 273 -24.33 -24.12 -3.43
N ASP A 274 -25.12 -24.62 -2.47
CA ASP A 274 -26.14 -25.65 -2.72
C ASP A 274 -27.33 -25.14 -3.57
N ASP A 275 -27.57 -23.83 -3.61
CA ASP A 275 -28.65 -23.21 -4.39
C ASP A 275 -28.29 -22.99 -5.87
N LEU A 276 -27.08 -23.36 -6.29
CA LEU A 276 -26.58 -23.14 -7.66
C LEU A 276 -27.49 -23.75 -8.72
N GLU A 277 -28.12 -24.91 -8.44
CA GLU A 277 -29.03 -25.60 -9.35
C GLU A 277 -30.30 -24.78 -9.69
N PHE A 278 -30.71 -23.88 -8.80
CA PHE A 278 -31.89 -23.01 -9.01
C PHE A 278 -31.58 -21.77 -9.84
N THR A 279 -30.30 -21.46 -10.06
CA THR A 279 -29.88 -20.28 -10.83
C THR A 279 -29.95 -20.48 -12.34
N GLY A 280 -30.05 -21.73 -12.80
CA GLY A 280 -29.95 -22.11 -14.23
C GLY A 280 -28.53 -22.01 -14.80
N TYR A 281 -27.52 -21.88 -13.92
CA TYR A 281 -26.11 -21.91 -14.29
C TYR A 281 -25.65 -23.34 -14.59
N GLU A 282 -25.00 -23.55 -15.73
CA GLU A 282 -24.29 -24.80 -16.01
C GLU A 282 -22.90 -24.48 -16.56
N LYS A 283 -21.85 -25.00 -15.93
CA LYS A 283 -20.44 -24.79 -16.32
C LYS A 283 -20.17 -25.06 -17.80
N LYS A 284 -20.82 -26.08 -18.37
CA LYS A 284 -20.69 -26.47 -19.79
C LYS A 284 -21.17 -25.40 -20.78
N ASN A 285 -21.97 -24.43 -20.34
CA ASN A 285 -22.53 -23.38 -21.18
C ASN A 285 -21.64 -22.14 -21.25
N ILE A 286 -20.50 -22.12 -20.54
CA ILE A 286 -19.57 -20.99 -20.53
C ILE A 286 -18.25 -21.46 -21.12
N VAL A 287 -18.08 -21.18 -22.40
CA VAL A 287 -16.96 -21.70 -23.20
C VAL A 287 -16.16 -20.56 -23.82
N GLU A 288 -16.76 -19.38 -24.02
CA GLU A 288 -16.12 -18.20 -24.59
C GLU A 288 -16.15 -17.01 -23.62
N LEU A 289 -15.28 -16.03 -23.86
CA LEU A 289 -15.29 -14.76 -23.10
C LEU A 289 -16.61 -14.00 -23.26
N SER A 290 -17.36 -14.21 -24.36
CA SER A 290 -18.71 -13.66 -24.53
C SER A 290 -19.68 -14.20 -23.50
N ASP A 291 -19.52 -15.47 -23.11
CA ASP A 291 -20.38 -16.12 -22.13
C ASP A 291 -20.08 -15.58 -20.72
N CYS A 292 -18.82 -15.22 -20.45
CA CYS A 292 -18.43 -14.49 -19.23
C CYS A 292 -19.17 -13.16 -19.12
N PHE A 293 -19.27 -12.40 -20.22
CA PHE A 293 -20.03 -11.15 -20.25
C PHE A 293 -21.51 -11.37 -19.95
N ASP A 294 -22.13 -12.36 -20.59
CA ASP A 294 -23.54 -12.67 -20.38
C ASP A 294 -23.81 -13.13 -18.94
N LEU A 295 -22.89 -13.89 -18.34
CA LEU A 295 -22.97 -14.31 -16.95
C LEU A 295 -22.88 -13.10 -16.00
N ILE A 296 -21.86 -12.26 -16.13
CA ILE A 296 -21.70 -11.06 -15.29
C ILE A 296 -22.89 -10.11 -15.50
N SER A 297 -23.42 -10.01 -16.71
CA SER A 297 -24.58 -9.15 -16.98
C SER A 297 -25.88 -9.70 -16.37
N ARG A 298 -26.06 -11.03 -16.35
CA ARG A 298 -27.27 -11.68 -15.84
C ARG A 298 -27.30 -11.75 -14.32
N TYR A 299 -26.17 -12.06 -13.68
CA TYR A 299 -26.09 -12.29 -12.23
C TYR A 299 -25.34 -11.18 -11.48
N GLY A 300 -24.68 -10.24 -12.17
CA GLY A 300 -23.78 -9.28 -11.55
C GLY A 300 -24.45 -8.28 -10.59
N VAL A 301 -25.66 -7.81 -10.91
CA VAL A 301 -26.38 -6.82 -10.06
C VAL A 301 -26.68 -7.38 -8.67
N SER A 302 -27.05 -8.65 -8.56
CA SER A 302 -27.40 -9.31 -7.30
C SER A 302 -26.20 -9.98 -6.61
N THR A 303 -25.14 -10.32 -7.35
CA THR A 303 -24.13 -11.26 -6.86
C THR A 303 -22.69 -10.73 -6.89
N PHE A 304 -22.27 -9.96 -7.89
CA PHE A 304 -20.82 -9.69 -8.10
C PHE A 304 -20.46 -8.20 -8.12
N PHE A 305 -21.44 -7.29 -8.23
CA PHE A 305 -21.17 -5.85 -8.37
C PHE A 305 -20.55 -5.22 -7.12
N TYR A 306 -20.61 -5.87 -5.96
CA TYR A 306 -19.89 -5.42 -4.78
C TYR A 306 -18.36 -5.50 -4.96
N LEU A 307 -17.87 -6.46 -5.76
CA LEU A 307 -16.44 -6.65 -6.07
C LEU A 307 -15.87 -5.48 -6.90
N PHE A 308 -16.73 -4.85 -7.71
CA PHE A 308 -16.33 -3.76 -8.61
C PHE A 308 -16.41 -2.36 -7.97
N LYS A 309 -16.94 -2.22 -6.73
CA LYS A 309 -17.14 -0.90 -6.09
C LYS A 309 -15.87 -0.06 -5.90
N LYS A 310 -14.70 -0.70 -5.85
CA LYS A 310 -13.39 -0.05 -5.61
C LYS A 310 -12.53 0.06 -6.87
N SER A 311 -12.97 -0.53 -7.99
CA SER A 311 -12.26 -0.46 -9.27
C SER A 311 -12.49 0.90 -9.93
N ARG A 312 -11.43 1.44 -10.55
CA ARG A 312 -11.51 2.70 -11.31
C ARG A 312 -11.78 2.46 -12.80
N VAL A 313 -11.53 1.25 -13.31
CA VAL A 313 -11.69 0.92 -14.73
C VAL A 313 -12.93 0.07 -15.00
N ILE A 314 -13.40 -0.71 -14.04
CA ILE A 314 -14.59 -1.56 -14.13
C ILE A 314 -15.77 -0.89 -13.41
N ASP A 315 -16.75 -0.43 -14.19
CA ASP A 315 -18.03 0.08 -13.67
C ASP A 315 -19.14 -0.94 -13.94
N SER A 316 -20.02 -1.17 -12.96
CA SER A 316 -21.30 -1.87 -13.10
C SER A 316 -22.09 -1.53 -14.37
N LYS A 317 -22.02 -0.29 -14.86
CA LYS A 317 -22.68 0.16 -16.09
C LYS A 317 -22.10 -0.46 -17.37
N MET A 318 -20.90 -1.03 -17.31
CA MET A 318 -20.23 -1.67 -18.45
C MET A 318 -20.88 -2.99 -18.85
N PHE A 319 -21.52 -3.66 -17.91
CA PHE A 319 -22.24 -4.92 -18.12
C PHE A 319 -23.73 -4.67 -18.48
N GLN A 320 -24.10 -3.43 -18.77
CA GLN A 320 -25.41 -3.12 -19.33
C GLN A 320 -25.37 -3.36 -20.86
N ARG A 321 -26.45 -3.93 -21.39
CA ARG A 321 -26.57 -4.34 -22.81
C ARG A 321 -26.22 -3.26 -23.84
N ASN A 322 -26.27 -1.96 -23.47
CA ASN A 322 -26.07 -0.83 -24.37
C ASN A 322 -24.63 -0.26 -24.39
N SER A 323 -23.68 -0.81 -23.64
CA SER A 323 -22.30 -0.29 -23.57
C SER A 323 -21.39 -0.84 -24.67
N ALA A 324 -21.30 -0.16 -25.82
CA ALA A 324 -20.59 -0.68 -27.00
C ALA A 324 -19.04 -0.75 -26.85
N THR A 325 -18.43 0.25 -26.22
CA THR A 325 -16.96 0.45 -26.29
C THR A 325 -16.14 -0.57 -25.48
N LYS A 326 -16.72 -1.18 -24.45
CA LYS A 326 -16.03 -2.17 -23.58
C LYS A 326 -16.57 -3.60 -23.71
N GLN A 327 -17.67 -3.80 -24.43
CA GLN A 327 -18.12 -5.13 -24.86
C GLN A 327 -17.15 -5.77 -25.86
N LYS A 328 -16.34 -4.98 -26.58
CA LYS A 328 -15.38 -5.49 -27.57
C LYS A 328 -14.40 -6.51 -26.97
N PHE A 329 -13.90 -6.27 -25.75
CA PHE A 329 -12.94 -7.16 -25.08
C PHE A 329 -13.51 -8.50 -24.62
N PHE A 330 -14.84 -8.69 -24.69
CA PHE A 330 -15.49 -9.97 -24.43
C PHE A 330 -15.90 -10.71 -25.72
N LYS A 331 -16.01 -10.00 -26.84
CA LYS A 331 -16.61 -10.53 -28.07
C LYS A 331 -15.60 -10.84 -29.15
N THR A 332 -14.48 -10.13 -29.17
CA THR A 332 -13.45 -10.28 -30.20
C THR A 332 -12.06 -10.30 -29.57
N PRO A 333 -11.15 -11.18 -30.03
CA PRO A 333 -9.75 -11.11 -29.65
C PRO A 333 -9.13 -9.80 -30.15
N PRO A 334 -8.05 -9.31 -29.50
CA PRO A 334 -7.36 -8.11 -29.95
C PRO A 334 -6.76 -8.31 -31.34
N SER A 335 -6.76 -7.25 -32.15
CA SER A 335 -6.37 -7.27 -33.56
C SER A 335 -4.93 -6.82 -33.81
N ASP A 336 -4.40 -5.98 -32.91
CA ASP A 336 -3.11 -5.31 -33.03
C ASP A 336 -2.44 -5.07 -31.67
N ALA A 337 -1.25 -4.47 -31.65
CA ALA A 337 -0.46 -4.29 -30.44
C ALA A 337 -1.10 -3.31 -29.43
N PRO A 338 -1.61 -2.14 -29.87
CA PRO A 338 -2.37 -1.26 -28.99
C PRO A 338 -3.60 -1.96 -28.38
N GLU A 339 -4.37 -2.69 -29.18
CA GLU A 339 -5.57 -3.37 -28.72
C GLU A 339 -5.23 -4.55 -27.79
N LEU A 340 -4.15 -5.29 -28.03
CA LEU A 340 -3.66 -6.33 -27.13
C LEU A 340 -3.33 -5.75 -25.75
N ARG A 341 -2.72 -4.57 -25.70
CA ARG A 341 -2.41 -3.90 -24.44
C ARG A 341 -3.68 -3.47 -23.70
N GLU A 342 -4.60 -2.79 -24.38
CA GLU A 342 -5.88 -2.41 -23.77
C GLU A 342 -6.65 -3.64 -23.26
N PHE A 343 -6.63 -4.74 -24.03
CA PHE A 343 -7.26 -6.01 -23.67
C PHE A 343 -6.63 -6.60 -22.40
N VAL A 344 -5.31 -6.65 -22.32
CA VAL A 344 -4.60 -7.17 -21.13
C VAL A 344 -4.84 -6.30 -19.91
N GLU A 345 -4.72 -4.98 -20.02
CA GLU A 345 -4.96 -4.05 -18.91
C GLU A 345 -6.39 -4.19 -18.38
N PHE A 346 -7.38 -4.26 -19.28
CA PHE A 346 -8.78 -4.49 -18.92
C PHE A 346 -9.00 -5.81 -18.17
N TRP A 347 -8.51 -6.92 -18.71
CA TRP A 347 -8.72 -8.25 -18.12
C TRP A 347 -7.95 -8.46 -16.83
N CYS A 348 -6.76 -7.88 -16.69
CA CYS A 348 -6.00 -7.91 -15.43
C CYS A 348 -6.79 -7.26 -14.29
N GLU A 349 -7.39 -6.09 -14.53
CA GLU A 349 -8.18 -5.40 -13.50
C GLU A 349 -9.49 -6.15 -13.19
N LEU A 350 -10.17 -6.67 -14.22
CA LEU A 350 -11.39 -7.45 -14.03
C LEU A 350 -11.12 -8.72 -13.21
N LEU A 351 -10.09 -9.50 -13.57
CA LEU A 351 -9.71 -10.71 -12.84
C LEU A 351 -9.27 -10.38 -11.40
N THR A 352 -8.55 -9.28 -11.20
CA THR A 352 -8.17 -8.83 -9.84
C THR A 352 -9.40 -8.55 -8.97
N CYS A 353 -10.46 -7.98 -9.55
CA CYS A 353 -11.73 -7.81 -8.84
C CYS A 353 -12.39 -9.15 -8.52
N LEU A 354 -12.44 -10.08 -9.48
CA LEU A 354 -13.02 -11.41 -9.29
C LEU A 354 -12.25 -12.25 -8.25
N TYR A 355 -10.97 -11.96 -8.04
CA TYR A 355 -10.12 -12.68 -7.08
C TYR A 355 -10.09 -12.07 -5.68
N GLN A 356 -10.83 -10.99 -5.37
CA GLN A 356 -10.79 -10.34 -4.05
C GLN A 356 -11.11 -11.30 -2.89
N ALA A 357 -12.04 -12.24 -3.08
CA ALA A 357 -12.44 -13.22 -2.08
C ALA A 357 -11.61 -14.52 -2.09
N ARG A 358 -10.65 -14.67 -3.01
CA ARG A 358 -9.83 -15.88 -3.17
C ARG A 358 -8.70 -15.97 -2.14
N GLU A 359 -8.17 -17.18 -1.96
CA GLU A 359 -7.01 -17.45 -1.10
C GLU A 359 -5.76 -16.68 -1.57
N PRO A 360 -4.85 -16.30 -0.65
CA PRO A 360 -3.62 -15.57 -1.00
C PRO A 360 -2.76 -16.26 -2.06
N SER A 361 -2.72 -17.60 -2.07
CA SER A 361 -1.99 -18.39 -3.06
C SER A 361 -2.55 -18.22 -4.47
N GLN A 362 -3.88 -18.18 -4.62
CA GLN A 362 -4.57 -17.98 -5.90
C GLN A 362 -4.41 -16.54 -6.39
N LYS A 363 -4.44 -15.56 -5.48
CA LYS A 363 -4.13 -14.15 -5.80
C LYS A 363 -2.69 -13.97 -6.31
N LYS A 364 -1.74 -14.66 -5.67
CA LYS A 364 -0.33 -14.69 -6.10
C LYS A 364 -0.18 -15.33 -7.48
N ALA A 365 -0.84 -16.46 -7.74
CA ALA A 365 -0.81 -17.11 -9.06
C ALA A 365 -1.38 -16.19 -10.16
N LEU A 366 -2.50 -15.49 -9.88
CA LEU A 366 -3.06 -14.51 -10.80
C LEU A 366 -2.05 -13.37 -11.08
N SER A 367 -1.37 -12.83 -10.05
CA SER A 367 -0.39 -11.74 -10.24
C SER A 367 0.80 -12.14 -11.12
N GLN A 368 1.20 -13.41 -11.10
CA GLN A 368 2.27 -13.91 -11.97
C GLN A 368 1.81 -13.99 -13.44
N LEU A 369 0.56 -14.42 -13.65
CA LEU A 369 -0.04 -14.45 -14.98
C LEU A 369 -0.24 -13.04 -15.54
N THR A 370 -0.74 -12.10 -14.74
CA THR A 370 -0.93 -10.70 -15.18
C THR A 370 0.40 -10.03 -15.52
N ALA A 371 1.44 -10.23 -14.72
CA ALA A 371 2.79 -9.72 -15.01
C ALA A 371 3.34 -10.27 -16.33
N ARG A 372 3.13 -11.57 -16.60
CA ARG A 372 3.53 -12.18 -17.87
C ARG A 372 2.76 -11.62 -19.05
N TRP A 373 1.44 -11.50 -18.95
CA TRP A 373 0.61 -10.95 -20.04
C TRP A 373 0.97 -9.50 -20.36
N LEU A 374 1.22 -8.68 -19.33
CA LEU A 374 1.68 -7.30 -19.50
C LEU A 374 3.07 -7.25 -20.15
N ALA A 375 3.99 -8.15 -19.78
CA ALA A 375 5.30 -8.24 -20.42
C ALA A 375 5.19 -8.61 -21.90
N ILE A 376 4.31 -9.56 -22.25
CA ILE A 376 4.05 -9.94 -23.64
C ILE A 376 3.47 -8.76 -24.43
N ALA A 377 2.45 -8.07 -23.89
CA ALA A 377 1.83 -6.94 -24.55
C ALA A 377 2.79 -5.75 -24.75
N ASN A 378 3.67 -5.49 -23.78
CA ASN A 378 4.63 -4.38 -23.85
C ASN A 378 5.78 -4.61 -24.84
N ARG A 379 6.03 -5.84 -25.30
CA ARG A 379 7.08 -6.14 -26.30
C ARG A 379 6.81 -5.52 -27.67
N PHE A 380 5.54 -5.30 -28.00
CA PHE A 380 5.12 -4.79 -29.31
C PHE A 380 4.86 -3.28 -29.33
N LYS A 381 5.44 -2.55 -28.36
CA LYS A 381 5.30 -1.10 -28.26
C LYS A 381 5.99 -0.44 -29.46
N ALA A 382 5.23 0.26 -30.30
CA ALA A 382 5.81 1.06 -31.37
C ALA A 382 6.66 2.18 -30.78
N ASP A 383 7.94 2.23 -31.16
CA ASP A 383 8.81 3.37 -30.93
C ASP A 383 8.26 4.56 -31.73
N TYR A 384 7.42 5.38 -31.08
CA TYR A 384 7.08 6.70 -31.58
C TYR A 384 8.26 7.63 -31.30
N PHE A 385 9.13 7.78 -32.31
CA PHE A 385 10.03 8.94 -32.44
C PHE A 385 9.28 10.20 -32.84
#